data_AF-A0A4Y8KY28-F1
#
_entry.id   AF-A0A4Y8KY28-F1
#
_cell.length_a   1.000
_cell.length_b   1.000
_cell.length_c   1.000
_cell.angle_alpha   90.00
_cell.angle_beta   90.00
_cell.angle_gamma   90.00
#
_symmetry.space_group_name_H-M   'P 1'
#
loop_
_entity.id
_entity.type
_entity.pdbx_description
1 polymer ?
#
loop_
_entity_poly.entity_id
_entity_poly.type
_entity_poly.pdbx_seq_one_letter_code
_entity_poly.pdbx_strand_id
1 'polypeptide(L)'
;MSIVVEPILEELAAGQWGLFTTAQAKARGVTRANLSHRERDGRLERLAHGVYRLGGVPVTSLDDLRAAWMSTEPNMLAWERVSTPQVVVGGAAAAAVHECGDIKPVPYRLITRERRQTQRTDISYSRRKLDSSDVVVLGGLPVTSIERTVADLVDEVGDLSLVGDVLADATRGERAVDLERLGLLLAPSAARYGHPRGDGAALLEQLRRSAGIDDVAAARALVQRPAIGAALEAIVSREVAEQLRTIVARLQPQLLGSAELREHIERMFTPALTEQSHLVSEIADTVLAPVLHRHREQMDQLAKTIAAQLSTPTRRRRTGQREGKEQ
;
A
#
# COMPACT_ATOMS: atom_id res chain seq x y z
N MET A 1 -45.53 35.03 7.74
CA MET A 1 -44.97 33.76 8.23
C MET A 1 -43.51 34.04 8.60
N SER A 2 -43.15 33.98 9.89
CA SER A 2 -41.76 34.18 10.31
C SER A 2 -40.93 33.01 9.80
N ILE A 3 -39.97 33.25 8.91
CA ILE A 3 -39.05 32.21 8.46
C ILE A 3 -38.20 31.83 9.67
N VAL A 4 -38.33 30.59 10.14
CA VAL A 4 -37.45 30.05 11.16
C VAL A 4 -36.12 29.73 10.47
N VAL A 5 -35.08 30.51 10.78
CA VAL A 5 -33.81 30.48 10.04
C VAL A 5 -32.91 29.34 10.50
N GLU A 6 -32.86 29.07 11.81
CA GLU A 6 -32.01 28.05 12.42
C GLU A 6 -32.20 26.66 11.77
N PRO A 7 -33.43 26.10 11.64
CA PRO A 7 -33.64 24.80 11.01
C PRO A 7 -33.18 24.76 9.54
N ILE A 8 -33.31 25.87 8.81
CA ILE A 8 -32.88 25.96 7.41
C ILE A 8 -31.36 25.87 7.33
N LEU A 9 -30.64 26.57 8.22
CA LEU A 9 -29.18 26.55 8.23
C LEU A 9 -28.64 25.21 8.71
N GLU A 10 -29.28 24.59 9.71
CA GLU A 10 -28.99 23.24 10.18
C GLU A 10 -29.17 22.20 9.08
N GLU A 11 -30.27 22.26 8.32
CA GLU A 11 -30.51 21.36 7.18
C GLU A 11 -29.42 21.52 6.10
N LEU A 12 -29.08 22.76 5.72
CA LEU A 12 -28.04 23.02 4.72
C LEU A 12 -26.66 22.51 5.17
N ALA A 13 -26.36 22.63 6.46
CA ALA A 13 -25.09 22.29 7.04
C ALA A 13 -24.92 20.77 7.28
N ALA A 14 -26.00 20.06 7.61
CA ALA A 14 -25.98 18.64 7.95
C ALA A 14 -25.37 17.75 6.84
N GLY A 15 -25.56 18.11 5.57
CA GLY A 15 -24.98 17.39 4.44
C GLY A 15 -23.65 17.95 3.89
N GLN A 16 -23.07 18.96 4.54
CA GLN A 16 -21.90 19.70 4.03
C GLN A 16 -20.88 20.01 5.14
N TRP A 17 -20.59 19.04 6.02
CA TRP A 17 -19.61 19.19 7.11
C TRP A 17 -19.89 20.31 8.10
N GLY A 18 -21.15 20.70 8.27
CA GLY A 18 -21.50 21.87 9.08
C GLY A 18 -21.35 23.20 8.34
N LEU A 19 -21.07 23.18 7.04
CA LEU A 19 -20.84 24.36 6.20
C LEU A 19 -22.03 24.67 5.30
N PHE A 20 -22.18 25.93 4.91
CA PHE A 20 -23.12 26.34 3.86
C PHE A 20 -22.66 27.64 3.22
N THR A 21 -23.17 27.94 2.02
CA THR A 21 -22.87 29.22 1.36
C THR A 21 -23.99 30.24 1.58
N THR A 22 -23.64 31.52 1.47
CA THR A 22 -24.63 32.61 1.43
C THR A 22 -25.66 32.41 0.31
N ALA A 23 -25.26 31.84 -0.82
CA ALA A 23 -26.14 31.65 -1.96
C ALA A 23 -27.16 30.52 -1.71
N GLN A 24 -26.73 29.41 -1.11
CA GLN A 24 -27.62 28.33 -0.66
C GLN A 24 -28.63 28.83 0.37
N ALA A 25 -28.17 29.58 1.38
CA ALA A 25 -29.04 30.16 2.40
C ALA A 25 -30.05 31.14 1.79
N LYS A 26 -29.61 32.00 0.86
CA LYS A 26 -30.49 32.94 0.14
C LYS A 26 -31.56 32.22 -0.68
N ALA A 27 -31.22 31.10 -1.33
CA ALA A 27 -32.19 30.30 -2.09
C ALA A 27 -33.32 29.75 -1.22
N ARG A 28 -33.09 29.58 0.10
CA ARG A 28 -34.09 29.17 1.10
C ARG A 28 -34.72 30.36 1.86
N GLY A 29 -34.55 31.59 1.38
CA GLY A 29 -35.16 32.79 1.97
C GLY A 29 -34.39 33.42 3.15
N VAL A 30 -33.19 32.94 3.46
CA VAL A 30 -32.36 33.52 4.53
C VAL A 30 -31.60 34.74 3.98
N THR A 31 -31.81 35.90 4.61
CA THR A 31 -31.18 37.15 4.17
C THR A 31 -29.73 37.26 4.64
N ARG A 32 -28.93 38.12 3.99
CA ARG A 32 -27.57 38.44 4.46
C ARG A 32 -27.56 39.08 5.86
N ALA A 33 -28.60 39.84 6.21
CA ALA A 33 -28.76 40.39 7.56
C ALA A 33 -28.94 39.28 8.60
N ASN A 34 -29.71 38.24 8.29
CA ASN A 34 -29.88 37.06 9.15
C ASN A 34 -28.54 36.34 9.39
N LEU A 35 -27.71 36.21 8.37
CA LEU A 35 -26.38 35.60 8.48
C LEU A 35 -25.43 36.48 9.29
N SER A 36 -25.35 37.78 8.99
CA SER A 36 -24.47 38.73 9.68
C SER A 36 -24.81 38.86 11.18
N HIS A 37 -26.11 38.84 11.53
CA HIS A 37 -26.52 38.84 12.93
C HIS A 37 -26.06 37.58 13.66
N ARG A 38 -26.20 36.40 13.04
CA ARG A 38 -25.75 35.12 13.64
C ARG A 38 -24.23 35.01 13.73
N GLU A 39 -23.51 35.57 12.76
CA GLU A 39 -22.05 35.70 12.80
C GLU A 39 -21.60 36.56 13.99
N ARG A 40 -22.23 37.73 14.19
CA ARG A 40 -21.91 38.62 15.31
C ARG A 40 -22.12 37.97 16.68
N ASP A 41 -23.15 37.14 16.79
CA ASP A 41 -23.52 36.48 18.05
C ASP A 41 -22.87 35.09 18.20
N GLY A 42 -21.89 34.74 17.36
CA GLY A 42 -21.11 33.50 17.45
C GLY A 42 -21.86 32.22 17.04
N ARG A 43 -23.09 32.34 16.52
CA ARG A 43 -23.86 31.21 15.99
C ARG A 43 -23.39 30.76 14.61
N LEU A 44 -22.65 31.60 13.91
CA LEU A 44 -21.97 31.28 12.65
C LEU A 44 -20.52 31.74 12.71
N GLU A 45 -19.65 31.00 12.04
CA GLU A 45 -18.28 31.41 11.77
C GLU A 45 -18.07 31.56 10.26
N ARG A 46 -17.45 32.65 9.84
CA ARG A 46 -17.12 32.87 8.43
C ARG A 46 -15.72 32.33 8.12
N LEU A 47 -15.65 31.28 7.32
CA LEU A 47 -14.38 30.68 6.89
C LEU A 47 -13.83 31.30 5.61
N ALA A 48 -14.72 31.73 4.71
CA ALA A 48 -14.32 32.32 3.44
C ALA A 48 -15.35 33.33 2.94
N HIS A 49 -15.07 33.98 1.81
CA HIS A 49 -16.03 34.87 1.18
C HIS A 49 -17.34 34.12 0.84
N GLY A 50 -18.38 34.36 1.64
CA GLY A 50 -19.70 33.79 1.41
C GLY A 50 -19.85 32.32 1.79
N VAL A 51 -18.94 31.78 2.61
CA VAL A 51 -19.04 30.43 3.18
C VAL A 51 -18.98 30.51 4.69
N TYR A 52 -19.92 29.86 5.34
CA TYR A 52 -20.14 29.89 6.78
C TYR A 52 -20.15 28.47 7.35
N ARG A 53 -19.72 28.35 8.60
CA ARG A 53 -19.83 27.16 9.44
C ARG A 53 -20.83 27.43 10.56
N LEU A 54 -21.64 26.44 10.91
CA LEU A 54 -22.50 26.52 12.10
C LEU A 54 -21.65 26.54 13.38
N GLY A 55 -22.01 27.42 14.31
CA GLY A 55 -21.45 27.43 15.66
C GLY A 55 -21.70 26.10 16.37
N GLY A 56 -20.73 25.66 17.17
CA GLY A 56 -20.81 24.38 17.90
C GLY A 56 -20.40 23.15 17.08
N VAL A 57 -20.22 23.26 15.77
CA VAL A 57 -19.59 22.20 14.97
C VAL A 57 -18.09 22.11 15.34
N PRO A 58 -17.49 20.92 15.49
CA PRO A 58 -16.05 20.80 15.69
C PRO A 58 -15.25 21.32 14.49
N VAL A 59 -14.17 22.06 14.75
CA VAL A 59 -13.24 22.53 13.71
C VAL A 59 -12.41 21.36 13.20
N THR A 60 -12.23 21.26 11.88
CA THR A 60 -11.34 20.28 11.26
C THR A 60 -10.28 20.96 10.40
N SER A 61 -9.13 20.30 10.23
CA SER A 61 -8.03 20.79 9.38
C SER A 61 -8.42 20.96 7.91
N LEU A 62 -9.51 20.33 7.46
CA LEU A 62 -10.02 20.41 6.10
C LEU A 62 -11.07 21.51 5.91
N ASP A 63 -11.47 22.24 6.95
CA ASP A 63 -12.57 23.20 6.86
C ASP A 63 -12.29 24.34 5.88
N ASP A 64 -11.07 24.87 5.88
CA ASP A 64 -10.66 25.92 4.93
C ASP A 64 -10.65 25.41 3.48
N LEU A 65 -10.18 24.17 3.25
CA LEU A 65 -10.21 23.53 1.94
C LEU A 65 -11.66 23.29 1.47
N ARG A 66 -12.52 22.78 2.35
CA ARG A 66 -13.95 22.57 2.07
C ARG A 66 -14.63 23.90 1.75
N ALA A 67 -14.32 24.95 2.51
CA ALA A 67 -14.85 26.29 2.25
C ALA A 67 -14.34 26.87 0.92
N ALA A 68 -13.06 26.67 0.58
CA ALA A 68 -12.50 27.03 -0.71
C ALA A 68 -13.22 26.29 -1.84
N TRP A 69 -13.38 24.97 -1.73
CA TRP A 69 -14.07 24.15 -2.72
C TRP A 69 -15.57 24.51 -2.85
N MET A 70 -16.27 24.78 -1.75
CA MET A 70 -17.67 25.24 -1.76
C MET A 70 -17.84 26.61 -2.44
N SER A 71 -16.86 27.51 -2.28
CA SER A 71 -16.91 28.83 -2.91
C SER A 71 -16.85 28.79 -4.45
N THR A 72 -16.42 27.67 -5.04
CA THR A 72 -16.28 27.55 -6.50
C THR A 72 -17.61 27.38 -7.24
N GLU A 73 -18.64 26.86 -6.57
CA GLU A 73 -19.98 26.64 -7.11
C GLU A 73 -21.03 26.94 -6.02
N PRO A 74 -21.16 28.20 -5.59
CA PRO A 74 -21.83 28.51 -4.34
C PRO A 74 -23.34 28.24 -4.37
N ASN A 75 -23.95 28.06 -5.54
CA ASN A 75 -25.39 27.79 -5.68
C ASN A 75 -25.74 26.30 -5.57
N MET A 76 -24.76 25.40 -5.68
CA MET A 76 -24.99 23.95 -5.66
C MET A 76 -24.65 23.36 -4.29
N LEU A 77 -25.38 22.33 -3.87
CA LEU A 77 -25.10 21.62 -2.62
C LEU A 77 -23.93 20.66 -2.83
N ALA A 78 -23.11 20.44 -1.82
CA ALA A 78 -21.89 19.62 -1.93
C ALA A 78 -22.18 18.23 -2.53
N TRP A 79 -23.23 17.56 -2.04
CA TRP A 79 -23.59 16.22 -2.51
C TRP A 79 -24.07 16.17 -3.97
N GLU A 80 -24.67 17.25 -4.49
CA GLU A 80 -25.08 17.34 -5.90
C GLU A 80 -23.87 17.44 -6.83
N ARG A 81 -22.77 18.03 -6.33
CA ARG A 81 -21.55 18.25 -7.10
C ARG A 81 -20.71 16.98 -7.23
N VAL A 82 -20.82 16.07 -6.26
CA VAL A 82 -19.98 14.86 -6.18
C VAL A 82 -20.26 13.87 -7.29
N SER A 83 -21.51 13.75 -7.77
CA SER A 83 -21.88 12.80 -8.82
C SER A 83 -21.28 13.16 -10.19
N THR A 84 -21.08 14.44 -10.46
CA THR A 84 -20.46 14.94 -11.71
C THR A 84 -19.54 16.13 -11.40
N PRO A 85 -18.36 15.87 -10.82
CA PRO A 85 -17.52 16.91 -10.27
C PRO A 85 -16.93 17.80 -11.38
N GLN A 86 -17.27 19.08 -11.34
CA GLN A 86 -16.70 20.10 -12.22
C GLN A 86 -15.36 20.65 -11.68
N VAL A 87 -15.17 20.52 -10.37
CA VAL A 87 -13.99 20.98 -9.62
C VAL A 87 -13.50 19.84 -8.74
N VAL A 88 -12.27 19.38 -8.99
CA VAL A 88 -11.62 18.29 -8.26
C VAL A 88 -10.43 18.85 -7.50
N VAL A 89 -10.25 18.50 -6.23
CA VAL A 89 -9.07 18.89 -5.45
C VAL A 89 -7.87 18.05 -5.91
N GLY A 90 -6.73 18.69 -6.16
CA GLY A 90 -5.50 18.00 -6.59
C GLY A 90 -4.29 18.43 -5.77
N GLY A 91 -3.12 17.86 -6.12
CA GLY A 91 -1.83 18.27 -5.57
C GLY A 91 -1.72 18.07 -4.05
N ALA A 92 -1.02 18.99 -3.39
CA ALA A 92 -0.81 18.92 -1.93
C ALA A 92 -2.12 18.93 -1.12
N ALA A 93 -3.15 19.61 -1.61
CA ALA A 93 -4.47 19.59 -0.99
C ALA A 93 -5.15 18.21 -1.08
N ALA A 94 -4.97 17.49 -2.18
CA ALA A 94 -5.46 16.12 -2.30
C ALA A 94 -4.67 15.16 -1.39
N ALA A 95 -3.36 15.33 -1.29
CA ALA A 95 -2.51 14.54 -0.39
C ALA A 95 -2.95 14.68 1.08
N ALA A 96 -3.27 15.90 1.52
CA ALA A 96 -3.82 16.16 2.84
C ALA A 96 -5.19 15.46 3.06
N VAL A 97 -6.07 15.42 2.05
CA VAL A 97 -7.35 14.68 2.13
C VAL A 97 -7.15 13.17 2.15
N HIS A 98 -6.10 12.68 1.48
CA HIS A 98 -5.69 11.28 1.55
C HIS A 98 -5.05 10.90 2.89
N GLU A 99 -4.72 11.90 3.73
CA GLU A 99 -3.93 11.76 4.96
C GLU A 99 -2.54 11.16 4.68
N CYS A 100 -1.91 11.62 3.60
CA CYS A 100 -0.60 11.14 3.15
C CYS A 100 0.39 12.29 2.98
N GLY A 101 1.53 12.19 3.65
CA GLY A 101 2.59 13.18 3.71
C GLY A 101 2.23 14.44 4.51
N ASP A 102 3.22 15.29 4.71
CA ASP A 102 3.10 16.58 5.41
C ASP A 102 3.50 17.74 4.49
N ILE A 103 2.76 17.87 3.38
CA ILE A 103 2.95 18.96 2.42
C ILE A 103 1.88 20.00 2.67
N LYS A 104 2.29 21.27 2.84
CA LYS A 104 1.36 22.38 3.05
C LYS A 104 0.36 22.44 1.88
N PRO A 105 -0.96 22.34 2.14
CA PRO A 105 -1.96 22.21 1.08
C PRO A 105 -2.28 23.53 0.35
N VAL A 106 -1.79 24.66 0.84
CA VAL A 106 -2.08 26.01 0.30
C VAL A 106 -0.94 26.49 -0.60
N PRO A 107 -1.24 27.04 -1.80
CA PRO A 107 -2.58 27.29 -2.35
C PRO A 107 -3.31 26.00 -2.76
N TYR A 108 -4.60 25.92 -2.45
CA TYR A 108 -5.43 24.77 -2.77
C TYR A 108 -5.56 24.63 -4.29
N ARG A 109 -4.93 23.60 -4.84
CA ARG A 109 -5.01 23.30 -6.26
C ARG A 109 -6.36 22.68 -6.59
N LEU A 110 -7.14 23.38 -7.39
CA LEU A 110 -8.44 22.95 -7.88
C LEU A 110 -8.36 22.71 -9.39
N ILE A 111 -8.62 21.47 -9.79
CA ILE A 111 -8.57 21.01 -11.18
C ILE A 111 -9.95 21.18 -11.81
N THR A 112 -9.97 21.81 -12.97
CA THR A 112 -11.19 22.11 -13.74
C THR A 112 -10.99 21.78 -15.21
N ARG A 113 -12.08 21.37 -15.90
CA ARG A 113 -12.03 21.10 -17.36
C ARG A 113 -11.90 22.38 -18.18
N GLU A 114 -12.61 23.41 -17.74
CA GLU A 114 -12.63 24.73 -18.36
C GLU A 114 -11.67 25.70 -17.67
N ARG A 115 -11.28 26.76 -18.37
CA ARG A 115 -10.41 27.78 -17.77
C ARG A 115 -11.20 28.56 -16.72
N ARG A 116 -10.73 28.52 -15.46
CA ARG A 116 -11.20 29.40 -14.38
C ARG A 116 -10.07 30.31 -13.91
N GLN A 117 -10.44 31.49 -13.44
CA GLN A 117 -9.54 32.44 -12.79
C GLN A 117 -10.10 32.80 -11.41
N THR A 118 -9.22 33.18 -10.49
CA THR A 118 -9.59 33.56 -9.14
C THR A 118 -8.74 34.75 -8.69
N GLN A 119 -9.34 35.61 -7.86
CA GLN A 119 -8.61 36.64 -7.12
C GLN A 119 -8.22 36.17 -5.71
N ARG A 120 -8.73 35.00 -5.29
CA ARG A 120 -8.36 34.38 -4.01
C ARG A 120 -6.94 33.83 -4.09
N THR A 121 -6.10 34.23 -3.15
CA THR A 121 -4.68 33.82 -3.07
C THR A 121 -4.51 32.40 -2.53
N ASP A 122 -5.51 31.87 -1.83
CA ASP A 122 -5.53 30.53 -1.26
C ASP A 122 -6.01 29.46 -2.25
N ILE A 123 -6.42 29.82 -3.47
CA ILE A 123 -6.87 28.90 -4.51
C ILE A 123 -6.01 29.04 -5.76
N SER A 124 -5.58 27.92 -6.32
CA SER A 124 -4.94 27.85 -7.64
C SER A 124 -5.76 26.97 -8.57
N TYR A 125 -6.16 27.49 -9.74
CA TYR A 125 -6.85 26.68 -10.73
C TYR A 125 -5.87 26.05 -11.71
N SER A 126 -5.99 24.74 -11.90
CA SER A 126 -5.33 24.00 -12.97
C SER A 126 -6.36 23.52 -13.99
N ARG A 127 -6.06 23.70 -15.28
CA ARG A 127 -6.93 23.23 -16.36
C ARG A 127 -6.47 21.85 -16.81
N ARG A 128 -7.31 20.84 -16.63
CA ARG A 128 -7.02 19.47 -17.06
C ARG A 128 -8.30 18.66 -17.22
N LYS A 129 -8.32 17.79 -18.24
CA LYS A 129 -9.32 16.72 -18.34
C LYS A 129 -8.80 15.51 -17.54
N LEU A 130 -9.46 15.19 -16.44
CA LEU A 130 -9.19 13.98 -15.66
C LEU A 130 -9.98 12.79 -16.20
N ASP A 131 -9.37 11.62 -16.14
CA ASP A 131 -10.09 10.36 -16.31
C ASP A 131 -10.99 10.11 -15.09
N SER A 132 -12.06 9.35 -15.27
CA SER A 132 -12.87 8.86 -14.16
C SER A 132 -12.05 8.05 -13.14
N SER A 133 -11.05 7.29 -13.59
CA SER A 133 -10.17 6.52 -12.68
C SER A 133 -9.29 7.41 -11.81
N ASP A 134 -9.02 8.64 -12.26
CA ASP A 134 -8.15 9.59 -11.57
C ASP A 134 -8.92 10.44 -10.55
N VAL A 135 -10.21 10.19 -10.34
CA VAL A 135 -11.07 10.95 -9.41
C VAL A 135 -11.73 10.00 -8.42
N VAL A 136 -11.51 10.27 -7.14
CA VAL A 136 -12.15 9.56 -6.03
C VAL A 136 -12.88 10.56 -5.13
N VAL A 137 -13.82 10.07 -4.34
CA VAL A 137 -14.57 10.90 -3.39
C VAL A 137 -14.18 10.48 -1.99
N LEU A 138 -13.51 11.37 -1.27
CA LEU A 138 -13.06 11.13 0.10
C LEU A 138 -13.72 12.13 1.04
N GLY A 139 -14.43 11.61 2.05
CA GLY A 139 -15.16 12.44 3.00
C GLY A 139 -16.12 13.44 2.34
N GLY A 140 -16.68 13.12 1.17
CA GLY A 140 -17.58 13.99 0.40
C GLY A 140 -16.89 15.03 -0.51
N LEU A 141 -15.56 15.06 -0.57
CA LEU A 141 -14.79 15.91 -1.49
C LEU A 141 -14.33 15.09 -2.70
N PRO A 142 -14.59 15.56 -3.94
CA PRO A 142 -13.95 15.02 -5.13
C PRO A 142 -12.47 15.41 -5.13
N VAL A 143 -11.59 14.41 -5.08
CA VAL A 143 -10.14 14.57 -5.07
C VAL A 143 -9.49 13.70 -6.14
N THR A 144 -8.26 14.02 -6.56
CA THR A 144 -7.50 13.14 -7.45
C THR A 144 -7.21 11.80 -6.76
N SER A 145 -7.15 10.70 -7.51
CA SER A 145 -6.70 9.40 -6.96
C SER A 145 -5.30 9.52 -6.35
N ILE A 146 -4.91 8.55 -5.52
CA ILE A 146 -3.60 8.64 -4.85
C ILE A 146 -2.44 8.59 -5.85
N GLU A 147 -2.54 7.76 -6.89
CA GLU A 147 -1.56 7.67 -7.98
C GLU A 147 -1.46 9.00 -8.73
N ARG A 148 -2.61 9.61 -9.02
CA ARG A 148 -2.66 10.91 -9.69
C ARG A 148 -2.10 12.02 -8.82
N THR A 149 -2.40 11.98 -7.52
CA THR A 149 -1.90 12.93 -6.53
C THR A 149 -0.38 12.87 -6.45
N VAL A 150 0.20 11.67 -6.30
CA VAL A 150 1.67 11.48 -6.27
C VAL A 150 2.32 11.98 -7.56
N ALA A 151 1.76 11.64 -8.73
CA ALA A 151 2.29 12.12 -10.00
C ALA A 151 2.22 13.65 -10.14
N ASP A 152 1.11 14.27 -9.73
CA ASP A 152 0.95 15.72 -9.77
C ASP A 152 1.91 16.44 -8.82
N LEU A 153 2.22 15.83 -7.67
CA LEU A 153 3.18 16.37 -6.70
C LEU A 153 4.62 16.36 -7.22
N VAL A 154 5.00 15.39 -8.04
CA VAL A 154 6.31 15.42 -8.74
C VAL A 154 6.41 16.68 -9.58
N ASP A 155 5.36 17.05 -10.30
CA ASP A 155 5.37 18.24 -11.14
C ASP A 155 5.31 19.54 -10.31
N GLU A 156 4.50 19.54 -9.25
CA GLU A 156 4.19 20.70 -8.41
C GLU A 156 5.27 21.04 -7.38
N VAL A 157 5.72 20.07 -6.59
CA VAL A 157 6.64 20.26 -5.47
C VAL A 157 8.08 20.06 -5.95
N GLY A 158 8.30 19.01 -6.73
CA GLY A 158 9.59 18.67 -7.32
C GLY A 158 10.64 18.07 -6.38
N ASP A 159 10.40 18.10 -5.07
CA ASP A 159 11.21 17.40 -4.06
C ASP A 159 10.76 15.93 -3.95
N LEU A 160 11.55 15.03 -4.53
CA LEU A 160 11.26 13.59 -4.53
C LEU A 160 11.29 12.94 -3.14
N SER A 161 11.91 13.56 -2.13
CA SER A 161 11.84 13.06 -0.75
C SER A 161 10.44 13.26 -0.20
N LEU A 162 9.90 14.48 -0.29
CA LEU A 162 8.56 14.80 0.19
C LEU A 162 7.47 14.03 -0.58
N VAL A 163 7.63 13.89 -1.90
CA VAL A 163 6.70 13.08 -2.71
C VAL A 163 6.84 11.59 -2.38
N GLY A 164 8.05 11.14 -2.07
CA GLY A 164 8.32 9.80 -1.58
C GLY A 164 7.59 9.50 -0.27
N ASP A 165 7.59 10.43 0.68
CA ASP A 165 6.87 10.27 1.96
C ASP A 165 5.36 10.10 1.74
N VAL A 166 4.77 10.87 0.82
CA VAL A 166 3.36 10.70 0.41
C VAL A 166 3.11 9.30 -0.14
N LEU A 167 4.01 8.78 -1.00
CA LEU A 167 3.90 7.42 -1.53
C LEU A 167 4.09 6.35 -0.43
N ALA A 168 4.97 6.59 0.54
CA ALA A 168 5.18 5.67 1.65
C ALA A 168 3.96 5.60 2.58
N ASP A 169 3.34 6.74 2.89
CA ASP A 169 2.09 6.77 3.66
C ASP A 169 0.96 6.07 2.90
N ALA A 170 0.84 6.35 1.60
CA ALA A 170 -0.16 5.73 0.74
C ALA A 170 -0.04 4.20 0.69
N THR A 171 1.18 3.67 0.64
CA THR A 171 1.45 2.22 0.56
C THR A 171 1.37 1.52 1.92
N ARG A 172 1.52 2.24 3.04
CA ARG A 172 1.33 1.68 4.40
C ARG A 172 -0.14 1.50 4.79
N GLY A 173 -1.04 2.23 4.16
CA GLY A 173 -2.47 2.12 4.43
C GLY A 173 -3.11 0.82 3.91
N GLU A 174 -4.40 0.66 4.16
CA GLU A 174 -5.20 -0.47 3.64
C GLU A 174 -5.46 -0.38 2.12
N ARG A 175 -5.12 0.76 1.50
CA ARG A 175 -5.36 1.03 0.08
C ARG A 175 -4.23 0.42 -0.75
N ALA A 176 -4.58 -0.40 -1.74
CA ALA A 176 -3.62 -0.83 -2.74
C ALA A 176 -3.34 0.33 -3.70
N VAL A 177 -2.09 0.79 -3.76
CA VAL A 177 -1.63 1.75 -4.76
C VAL A 177 -1.32 0.99 -6.05
N ASP A 178 -1.90 1.42 -7.16
CA ASP A 178 -1.59 0.85 -8.48
C ASP A 178 -0.26 1.44 -8.98
N LEU A 179 0.84 0.72 -8.69
CA LEU A 179 2.19 1.12 -9.06
C LEU A 179 2.41 1.13 -10.58
N GLU A 180 1.72 0.27 -11.33
CA GLU A 180 1.81 0.25 -12.79
C GLU A 180 1.19 1.54 -13.36
N ARG A 181 -0.02 1.88 -12.91
CA ARG A 181 -0.70 3.13 -13.27
C ARG A 181 0.13 4.35 -12.86
N LEU A 182 0.71 4.35 -11.67
CA LEU A 182 1.57 5.44 -11.21
C LEU A 182 2.81 5.59 -12.10
N GLY A 183 3.46 4.49 -12.49
CA GLY A 183 4.56 4.51 -13.45
C GLY A 183 4.15 5.16 -14.79
N LEU A 184 2.98 4.83 -15.32
CA LEU A 184 2.45 5.47 -16.54
C LEU A 184 2.21 6.97 -16.37
N LEU A 185 1.72 7.40 -15.21
CA LEU A 185 1.49 8.82 -14.92
C LEU A 185 2.79 9.62 -14.73
N LEU A 186 3.86 8.97 -14.27
CA LEU A 186 5.19 9.57 -14.07
C LEU A 186 6.03 9.64 -15.36
N ALA A 187 5.69 8.84 -16.38
CA ALA A 187 6.41 8.77 -17.64
C ALA A 187 6.68 10.14 -18.32
N PRO A 188 5.74 11.11 -18.33
CA PRO A 188 5.99 12.44 -18.90
C PRO A 188 7.07 13.24 -18.15
N SER A 189 7.26 12.98 -16.85
CA SER A 189 8.16 13.73 -15.98
C SER A 189 9.53 13.05 -15.82
N ALA A 190 9.69 11.80 -16.25
CA ALA A 190 10.91 11.00 -16.15
C ALA A 190 12.19 11.76 -16.60
N ALA A 191 12.14 12.40 -17.76
CA ALA A 191 13.29 13.13 -18.32
C ALA A 191 13.76 14.32 -17.45
N ARG A 192 12.84 14.95 -16.70
CA ARG A 192 13.17 16.06 -15.79
C ARG A 192 14.05 15.61 -14.62
N TYR A 193 13.99 14.33 -14.27
CA TYR A 193 14.69 13.73 -13.13
C TYR A 193 15.86 12.83 -13.56
N GLY A 194 16.32 12.93 -14.81
CA GLY A 194 17.52 12.24 -15.28
C GLY A 194 17.28 10.82 -15.83
N HIS A 195 16.03 10.40 -16.00
CA HIS A 195 15.69 9.12 -16.61
C HIS A 195 15.42 9.25 -18.12
N PRO A 196 15.45 8.14 -18.89
CA PRO A 196 15.00 8.17 -20.28
C PRO A 196 13.57 8.72 -20.41
N ARG A 197 13.30 9.42 -21.52
CA ARG A 197 11.98 9.99 -21.78
C ARG A 197 10.93 8.88 -21.85
N GLY A 198 9.86 8.99 -21.06
CA GLY A 198 8.81 7.97 -20.98
C GLY A 198 9.08 6.86 -19.96
N ASP A 199 10.26 6.83 -19.34
CA ASP A 199 10.62 5.83 -18.34
C ASP A 199 10.11 6.21 -16.94
N GLY A 200 8.79 6.17 -16.79
CA GLY A 200 8.14 6.46 -15.52
C GLY A 200 8.38 5.40 -14.45
N ALA A 201 8.72 4.16 -14.85
CA ALA A 201 9.08 3.09 -13.93
C ALA A 201 10.40 3.40 -13.22
N ALA A 202 11.42 3.88 -13.93
CA ALA A 202 12.68 4.30 -13.31
C ALA A 202 12.50 5.49 -12.34
N LEU A 203 11.61 6.44 -12.68
CA LEU A 203 11.26 7.54 -11.78
C LEU A 203 10.49 7.06 -10.54
N LEU A 204 9.56 6.11 -10.70
CA LEU A 204 8.87 5.48 -9.57
C LEU A 204 9.87 4.77 -8.64
N GLU A 205 10.81 4.01 -9.18
CA GLU A 205 11.85 3.37 -8.38
C GLU A 205 12.76 4.38 -7.67
N GLN A 206 13.00 5.56 -8.27
CA GLN A 206 13.70 6.64 -7.58
C GLN A 206 12.87 7.20 -6.41
N LEU A 207 11.57 7.42 -6.58
CA LEU A 207 10.66 7.88 -5.52
C LEU A 207 10.57 6.88 -4.36
N ARG A 208 10.51 5.58 -4.67
CA ARG A 208 10.45 4.54 -3.63
C ARG A 208 11.75 4.49 -2.83
N ARG A 209 12.90 4.61 -3.50
CA ARG A 209 14.20 4.71 -2.84
C ARG A 209 14.35 5.96 -1.98
N SER A 210 13.88 7.13 -2.43
CA SER A 210 13.94 8.36 -1.61
C SER A 210 13.06 8.26 -0.36
N ALA A 211 11.95 7.54 -0.46
CA ALA A 211 11.03 7.26 0.64
C ALA A 211 11.50 6.16 1.61
N GLY A 212 12.66 5.53 1.35
CA GLY A 212 13.09 4.35 2.10
C GLY A 212 12.13 3.15 1.99
N ILE A 213 11.28 3.13 0.95
CA ILE A 213 10.40 2.00 0.65
C ILE A 213 11.29 0.88 0.10
N ASP A 214 11.67 -0.04 0.98
CA ASP A 214 12.46 -1.21 0.63
C ASP A 214 11.52 -2.38 0.32
N ASP A 215 11.40 -2.68 -0.98
CA ASP A 215 10.60 -3.79 -1.50
C ASP A 215 10.98 -5.14 -0.90
N VAL A 216 12.23 -5.31 -0.51
CA VAL A 216 12.68 -6.54 0.16
C VAL A 216 12.11 -6.61 1.57
N ALA A 217 12.03 -5.48 2.28
CA ALA A 217 11.41 -5.41 3.60
C ALA A 217 9.88 -5.56 3.52
N ALA A 218 9.24 -4.94 2.53
CA ALA A 218 7.80 -5.04 2.29
C ALA A 218 7.40 -6.46 1.85
N ALA A 219 8.13 -7.06 0.92
CA ALA A 219 7.94 -8.45 0.50
C ALA A 219 8.17 -9.41 1.66
N ARG A 220 9.20 -9.17 2.49
CA ARG A 220 9.44 -9.96 3.71
C ARG A 220 8.26 -9.86 4.68
N ALA A 221 7.71 -8.67 4.90
CA ALA A 221 6.53 -8.49 5.75
C ALA A 221 5.29 -9.19 5.18
N LEU A 222 5.10 -9.17 3.86
CA LEU A 222 3.97 -9.80 3.19
C LEU A 222 4.05 -11.34 3.26
N VAL A 223 5.23 -11.93 3.03
CA VAL A 223 5.47 -13.38 3.16
C VAL A 223 5.33 -13.86 4.60
N GLN A 224 5.62 -13.00 5.59
CA GLN A 224 5.42 -13.31 7.01
C GLN A 224 3.92 -13.36 7.41
N ARG A 225 2.98 -12.98 6.53
CA ARG A 225 1.55 -13.15 6.80
C ARG A 225 1.16 -14.62 6.62
N PRO A 226 0.55 -15.29 7.62
CA PRO A 226 0.36 -16.75 7.62
C PRO A 226 -0.33 -17.30 6.37
N ALA A 227 -1.38 -16.63 5.89
CA ALA A 227 -2.14 -17.06 4.71
C ALA A 227 -1.34 -16.92 3.41
N ILE A 228 -0.55 -15.86 3.28
CA ILE A 228 0.25 -15.59 2.07
C ILE A 228 1.49 -16.47 2.05
N GLY A 229 2.16 -16.61 3.20
CA GLY A 229 3.30 -17.52 3.36
C GLY A 229 2.94 -18.97 3.00
N ALA A 230 1.84 -19.49 3.55
CA ALA A 230 1.39 -20.87 3.27
C ALA A 230 0.98 -21.07 1.80
N ALA A 231 0.35 -20.08 1.17
CA ALA A 231 -0.03 -20.15 -0.24
C ALA A 231 1.20 -20.14 -1.17
N LEU A 232 2.19 -19.30 -0.88
CA LEU A 232 3.45 -19.23 -1.63
C LEU A 232 4.23 -20.54 -1.48
N GLU A 233 4.32 -21.07 -0.25
CA GLU A 233 4.96 -22.36 0.04
C GLU A 233 4.32 -23.51 -0.76
N ALA A 234 3.00 -23.56 -0.84
CA ALA A 234 2.29 -24.57 -1.62
C ALA A 234 2.54 -24.48 -3.13
N ILE A 235 2.60 -23.26 -3.69
CA ILE A 235 2.89 -23.03 -5.12
C ILE A 235 4.31 -23.47 -5.46
N VAL A 236 5.30 -23.05 -4.65
CA VAL A 236 6.72 -23.41 -4.86
C VAL A 236 6.91 -24.92 -4.72
N SER A 237 6.33 -25.53 -3.69
CA SER A 237 6.41 -26.98 -3.47
C SER A 237 5.84 -27.79 -4.64
N ARG A 238 4.75 -27.31 -5.24
CA ARG A 238 4.14 -27.95 -6.40
C ARG A 238 5.04 -27.89 -7.63
N GLU A 239 5.61 -26.72 -7.93
CA GLU A 239 6.49 -26.54 -9.09
C GLU A 239 7.77 -27.38 -8.99
N VAL A 240 8.39 -27.40 -7.81
CA VAL A 240 9.59 -28.22 -7.55
C VAL A 240 9.28 -29.72 -7.69
N ALA A 241 8.12 -30.18 -7.21
CA ALA A 241 7.71 -31.57 -7.35
C ALA A 241 7.53 -31.99 -8.83
N GLU A 242 6.99 -31.11 -9.69
CA GLU A 242 6.86 -31.37 -11.12
C GLU A 242 8.21 -31.44 -11.85
N GLN A 243 9.15 -30.55 -11.48
CA GLN A 243 10.50 -30.58 -12.03
C GLN A 243 11.25 -31.85 -11.61
N LEU A 244 11.12 -32.29 -10.36
CA LEU A 244 11.72 -33.54 -9.88
C LEU A 244 11.13 -34.77 -10.58
N ARG A 245 9.81 -34.83 -10.78
CA ARG A 245 9.18 -35.90 -11.58
C ARG A 245 9.75 -35.96 -12.99
N THR A 246 9.97 -34.79 -13.60
CA THR A 246 10.55 -34.69 -14.94
C THR A 246 12.00 -35.20 -14.98
N ILE A 247 12.80 -34.87 -13.96
CA ILE A 247 14.19 -35.36 -13.84
C ILE A 247 14.21 -36.88 -13.62
N VAL A 248 13.37 -37.40 -12.72
CA VAL A 248 13.25 -38.84 -12.47
C VAL A 248 12.81 -39.58 -13.73
N ALA A 249 11.82 -39.06 -14.46
CA ALA A 249 11.37 -39.63 -15.73
C ALA A 249 12.47 -39.64 -16.81
N ARG A 250 13.37 -38.65 -16.81
CA ARG A 250 14.54 -38.61 -17.71
C ARG A 250 15.65 -39.59 -17.33
N LEU A 251 15.78 -39.90 -16.05
CA LEU A 251 16.74 -40.90 -15.53
C LEU A 251 16.19 -42.34 -15.67
N GLN A 252 14.87 -42.48 -15.78
CA GLN A 252 14.17 -43.77 -15.88
C GLN A 252 14.62 -44.69 -17.04
N PRO A 253 14.89 -44.20 -18.27
CA PRO A 253 15.40 -45.06 -19.34
C PRO A 253 16.82 -45.57 -19.11
N GLN A 254 17.64 -44.89 -18.29
CA GLN A 254 18.99 -45.34 -17.93
C GLN A 254 18.97 -46.44 -16.85
N LEU A 255 17.84 -46.64 -16.16
CA LEU A 255 17.64 -47.61 -15.08
C LEU A 255 17.00 -48.93 -15.57
N LEU A 256 16.71 -49.06 -16.86
CA LEU A 256 16.21 -50.29 -17.51
C LEU A 256 17.34 -51.34 -17.59
N GLY A 257 17.72 -51.92 -16.45
CA GLY A 257 18.72 -52.99 -16.40
C GLY A 257 18.70 -53.86 -15.15
N SER A 258 18.08 -53.45 -14.06
CA SER A 258 17.97 -54.30 -12.87
C SER A 258 16.71 -53.98 -12.06
N ALA A 259 15.75 -54.91 -12.08
CA ALA A 259 14.51 -54.82 -11.30
C ALA A 259 14.80 -54.72 -9.79
N GLU A 260 15.85 -55.41 -9.32
CA GLU A 260 16.28 -55.41 -7.91
C GLU A 260 16.85 -54.06 -7.47
N LEU A 261 17.60 -53.37 -8.33
CA LEU A 261 18.19 -52.06 -8.00
C LEU A 261 17.12 -50.97 -7.96
N ARG A 262 16.09 -51.09 -8.82
CA ARG A 262 14.93 -50.20 -8.84
C ARG A 262 14.09 -50.33 -7.56
N GLU A 263 13.82 -51.55 -7.11
CA GLU A 263 13.06 -51.81 -5.89
C GLU A 263 13.85 -51.42 -4.62
N HIS A 264 15.17 -51.58 -4.66
CA HIS A 264 16.07 -51.18 -3.57
C HIS A 264 16.21 -49.65 -3.46
N ILE A 265 16.26 -48.95 -4.59
CA ILE A 265 16.30 -47.49 -4.64
C ILE A 265 14.94 -46.89 -4.26
N GLU A 266 13.81 -47.42 -4.73
CA GLU A 266 12.48 -46.95 -4.29
C GLU A 266 12.29 -47.11 -2.78
N ARG A 267 12.72 -48.24 -2.19
CA ARG A 267 12.69 -48.42 -0.72
C ARG A 267 13.63 -47.49 0.04
N MET A 268 14.76 -47.09 -0.53
CA MET A 268 15.68 -46.12 0.08
C MET A 268 15.21 -44.67 -0.02
N PHE A 269 14.55 -44.29 -1.12
CA PHE A 269 14.19 -42.88 -1.38
C PHE A 269 12.80 -42.48 -0.83
N THR A 270 11.92 -43.44 -0.53
CA THR A 270 10.57 -43.16 -0.02
C THR A 270 10.56 -42.41 1.32
N PRO A 271 11.41 -42.72 2.32
CA PRO A 271 11.48 -41.93 3.56
C PRO A 271 12.11 -40.55 3.34
N ALA A 272 13.14 -40.45 2.50
CA ALA A 272 13.83 -39.20 2.19
C ALA A 272 12.92 -38.19 1.47
N LEU A 273 12.09 -38.64 0.53
CA LEU A 273 11.07 -37.79 -0.12
C LEU A 273 9.99 -37.28 0.84
N THR A 274 9.76 -37.99 1.96
CA THR A 274 8.76 -37.62 2.98
C THR A 274 9.34 -36.63 4.00
N GLU A 275 10.65 -36.65 4.26
CA GLU A 275 11.36 -35.72 5.15
C GLU A 275 11.85 -34.43 4.45
N GLN A 276 11.95 -34.44 3.12
CA GLN A 276 12.47 -33.31 2.32
C GLN A 276 11.54 -32.10 2.16
N SER A 277 10.40 -32.09 2.87
CA SER A 277 9.67 -30.84 3.18
C SER A 277 10.55 -29.80 3.87
N HIS A 278 11.69 -30.20 4.45
CA HIS A 278 12.67 -29.29 5.06
C HIS A 278 13.67 -28.66 4.08
N LEU A 279 13.86 -29.19 2.88
CA LEU A 279 14.79 -28.63 1.87
C LEU A 279 14.16 -27.50 1.05
N VAL A 280 12.84 -27.34 1.10
CA VAL A 280 12.13 -26.16 0.55
C VAL A 280 12.53 -24.86 1.29
N SER A 281 13.11 -24.99 2.49
CA SER A 281 13.68 -23.87 3.25
C SER A 281 14.96 -23.26 2.63
N GLU A 282 15.59 -23.90 1.64
CA GLU A 282 16.83 -23.40 1.01
C GLU A 282 16.58 -22.28 -0.03
N ILE A 283 15.33 -22.01 -0.41
CA ILE A 283 14.98 -20.86 -1.27
C ILE A 283 14.85 -19.57 -0.46
N ALA A 284 14.84 -19.65 0.88
CA ALA A 284 14.80 -18.50 1.78
C ALA A 284 16.17 -17.82 2.00
N ASP A 285 17.11 -18.03 1.08
CA ASP A 285 18.52 -17.62 1.17
C ASP A 285 18.78 -16.11 1.16
N THR A 286 17.75 -15.27 1.06
CA THR A 286 17.87 -13.82 1.27
C THR A 286 17.36 -13.37 2.66
N VAL A 287 16.66 -14.23 3.40
CA VAL A 287 15.94 -13.86 4.64
C VAL A 287 16.42 -14.64 5.89
N LEU A 288 16.87 -15.90 5.75
CA LEU A 288 17.10 -16.80 6.91
C LEU A 288 18.56 -16.95 7.39
N ALA A 289 19.53 -16.27 6.79
CA ALA A 289 20.97 -16.41 7.09
C ALA A 289 21.38 -16.29 8.58
N PRO A 290 20.81 -15.38 9.42
CA PRO A 290 21.23 -15.25 10.81
C PRO A 290 20.79 -16.41 11.73
N VAL A 291 19.73 -17.11 11.37
CA VAL A 291 19.15 -18.21 12.18
C VAL A 291 19.91 -19.51 11.92
N LEU A 292 20.30 -19.75 10.67
CA LEU A 292 21.03 -20.94 10.25
C LEU A 292 22.46 -21.01 10.81
N HIS A 293 23.08 -19.86 11.13
CA HIS A 293 24.41 -19.84 11.75
C HIS A 293 24.41 -20.44 13.16
N ARG A 294 23.38 -20.12 13.95
CA ARG A 294 23.19 -20.60 15.33
C ARG A 294 22.93 -22.11 15.38
N HIS A 295 22.24 -22.64 14.37
CA HIS A 295 21.93 -24.07 14.25
C HIS A 295 23.16 -24.90 13.78
N ARG A 296 24.08 -24.29 13.02
CA ARG A 296 25.34 -24.93 12.57
C ARG A 296 26.27 -25.26 13.74
N GLU A 297 26.38 -24.37 14.71
CA GLU A 297 27.21 -24.57 15.91
C GLU A 297 26.66 -25.69 16.81
N GLN A 298 25.33 -25.81 16.91
CA GLN A 298 24.68 -26.88 17.68
C GLN A 298 24.87 -28.26 17.03
N MET A 299 24.84 -28.33 15.69
CA MET A 299 25.04 -29.58 14.96
C MET A 299 26.49 -30.06 15.01
N ASP A 300 27.48 -29.17 15.05
CA ASP A 300 28.89 -29.54 15.18
C ASP A 300 29.21 -30.13 16.57
N GLN A 301 28.50 -29.68 17.61
CA GLN A 301 28.57 -30.24 18.97
C GLN A 301 27.90 -31.62 19.06
N LEU A 302 26.77 -31.83 18.38
CA LEU A 302 26.09 -33.13 18.30
C LEU A 302 26.88 -34.16 17.47
N ALA A 303 27.46 -33.76 16.34
CA ALA A 303 28.30 -34.63 15.51
C ALA A 303 29.55 -35.10 16.26
N LYS A 304 30.20 -34.23 17.03
CA LYS A 304 31.31 -34.60 17.93
C LYS A 304 30.89 -35.59 19.02
N THR A 305 29.67 -35.46 19.52
CA THR A 305 29.11 -36.37 20.55
C THR A 305 28.80 -37.75 19.98
N ILE A 306 28.25 -37.83 18.76
CA ILE A 306 27.92 -39.10 18.08
C ILE A 306 29.19 -39.84 17.62
N ALA A 307 30.18 -39.12 17.08
CA ALA A 307 31.47 -39.71 16.69
C ALA A 307 32.25 -40.31 17.88
N ALA A 308 32.14 -39.69 19.07
CA ALA A 308 32.72 -40.22 20.31
C ALA A 308 32.02 -41.51 20.78
N GLN A 309 30.72 -41.66 20.56
CA GLN A 309 29.95 -42.86 20.91
C GLN A 309 30.17 -44.04 19.95
N LEU A 310 30.49 -43.78 18.69
CA LEU A 310 30.75 -44.82 17.68
C LEU A 310 32.17 -45.40 17.72
N SER A 311 33.10 -44.79 18.46
CA SER A 311 34.51 -45.19 18.51
C SER A 311 34.85 -46.21 19.62
N THR A 312 33.88 -46.73 20.37
CA THR A 312 34.15 -47.69 21.46
C THR A 312 34.15 -49.14 20.94
N PRO A 313 35.27 -49.89 21.02
CA PRO A 313 35.35 -51.23 20.43
C PRO A 313 34.73 -52.30 21.34
N THR A 314 33.79 -53.09 20.82
CA THR A 314 33.18 -54.23 21.53
C THR A 314 33.99 -55.51 21.33
N ARG A 315 34.50 -56.05 22.44
CA ARG A 315 35.36 -57.23 22.60
C ARG A 315 34.60 -58.54 22.32
N ARG A 316 34.97 -59.31 21.29
CA ARG A 316 34.44 -60.68 21.04
C ARG A 316 34.95 -61.67 22.11
N ARG A 317 34.03 -62.29 22.86
CA ARG A 317 34.30 -63.48 23.71
C ARG A 317 34.31 -64.74 22.83
N ARG A 318 35.47 -65.42 22.76
CA ARG A 318 35.59 -66.85 22.40
C ARG A 318 35.34 -67.68 23.66
N THR A 319 34.33 -68.53 23.67
CA THR A 319 34.22 -69.65 24.62
C THR A 319 34.71 -70.91 23.92
N GLY A 320 35.83 -71.45 24.39
CA GLY A 320 36.24 -72.81 24.08
C GLY A 320 35.61 -73.77 25.08
N GLN A 321 35.30 -74.98 24.61
CA GLN A 321 35.18 -76.13 25.50
C GLN A 321 35.70 -77.37 24.76
N ARG A 322 36.91 -77.77 25.18
CA ARG A 322 37.47 -79.11 25.03
C ARG A 322 36.92 -79.99 26.15
N GLU A 323 36.77 -81.28 25.86
CA GLU A 323 37.13 -82.47 26.66
C GLU A 323 36.29 -83.65 26.13
N GLY A 324 36.77 -84.86 25.85
CA GLY A 324 38.08 -85.52 25.94
C GLY A 324 37.91 -87.02 25.57
N LYS A 325 39.04 -87.69 25.19
CA LYS A 325 39.42 -89.14 25.28
C LYS A 325 38.38 -90.24 24.97
N GLU A 326 38.61 -91.40 24.37
CA GLU A 326 39.68 -92.40 24.15
C GLU A 326 39.12 -93.30 23.01
N GLN A 327 39.84 -93.94 22.08
CA GLN A 327 40.96 -94.89 22.15
C GLN A 327 41.83 -94.76 20.88
#